data_AF-A0A944GRG5-F1
#
_entry.id   AF-A0A944GRG5-F1
#
_cell.length_a   1.000
_cell.length_b   1.000
_cell.length_c   1.000
_cell.angle_alpha   90.00
_cell.angle_beta   90.00
_cell.angle_gamma   90.00
#
_symmetry.space_group_name_H-M   'P 1'
#
loop_
_entity.id
_entity.type
_entity.pdbx_description
1 polymer ?
#
loop_
_entity_poly.entity_id
_entity_poly.type
_entity_poly.pdbx_seq_one_letter_code
_entity_poly.pdbx_strand_id
1 'polypeptide(L)'
;MAFLPTSRAEMLERGWEQCDFVYICGDAYVDHPSFGIAIITRLLEAKGYKVGIIAQPDWHDPASIAALGEPRLAFLVSAGNMDSMVNH
;
A
#
# COMPACT_ATOMS: atom_id res chain seq x y z
N MET A 1 -3.69 14.67 7.77
CA MET A 1 -2.50 14.04 7.16
C MET A 1 -2.87 13.69 5.73
N ALA A 2 -1.96 13.79 4.76
CA ALA A 2 -2.27 13.38 3.38
C ALA A 2 -2.27 11.84 3.28
N PHE A 3 -3.05 11.28 2.36
CA PHE A 3 -3.03 9.84 2.04
C PHE A 3 -1.63 9.36 1.64
N LEU A 4 -1.32 8.07 1.71
CA LEU A 4 -0.09 7.52 1.14
C LEU A 4 -0.22 7.38 -0.38
N PRO A 5 0.89 7.45 -1.15
CA PRO A 5 0.81 7.33 -2.60
C PRO A 5 0.33 5.94 -3.02
N THR A 6 -0.58 5.94 -3.99
CA THR A 6 -1.19 4.77 -4.63
C THR A 6 -0.80 4.65 -6.10
N SER A 7 -0.07 5.63 -6.64
CA SER A 7 0.44 5.64 -8.00
C SER A 7 1.86 6.17 -8.10
N ARG A 8 2.54 5.84 -9.21
CA ARG A 8 3.87 6.42 -9.51
C ARG A 8 3.83 7.94 -9.67
N ALA A 9 2.73 8.50 -10.18
CA ALA A 9 2.58 9.94 -10.30
C ALA A 9 2.62 10.61 -8.90
N GLU A 10 1.84 10.08 -7.95
CA GLU A 10 1.83 10.58 -6.57
C GLU A 10 3.17 10.39 -5.85
N MET A 11 3.94 9.34 -6.19
CA MET A 11 5.31 9.18 -5.71
C MET A 11 6.22 10.30 -6.24
N LEU A 12 6.15 10.58 -7.54
CA LEU A 12 6.96 11.63 -8.18
C LEU A 12 6.61 13.03 -7.67
N GLU A 13 5.34 13.31 -7.41
CA GLU A 13 4.89 14.56 -6.77
C GLU A 13 5.50 14.76 -5.37
N ARG A 14 5.83 13.67 -4.67
CA ARG A 14 6.55 13.69 -3.38
C ARG A 14 8.07 13.70 -3.52
N GLY A 15 8.59 13.70 -4.74
CA GLY A 15 10.02 13.54 -5.03
C GLY A 15 10.54 12.14 -4.72
N TRP A 16 9.69 11.12 -4.78
CA TRP A 16 10.07 9.73 -4.50
C TRP A 16 10.24 8.97 -5.81
N GLU A 17 11.47 8.50 -6.05
CA GLU A 17 11.75 7.57 -7.15
C GLU A 17 11.46 6.12 -6.76
N GLN A 18 11.54 5.80 -5.46
CA GLN A 18 11.37 4.45 -4.92
C GLN A 18 10.74 4.49 -3.52
N CYS A 19 9.83 3.55 -3.25
CA CYS A 19 9.32 3.28 -1.91
C CYS A 19 10.29 2.40 -1.11
N ASP A 20 10.32 2.58 0.21
CA ASP A 20 10.99 1.63 1.10
C ASP A 20 10.15 0.36 1.27
N PHE A 21 8.84 0.55 1.43
CA PHE A 21 7.86 -0.51 1.52
C PHE A 21 6.70 -0.26 0.54
N VAL A 22 6.22 -1.33 -0.09
CA VAL A 22 4.95 -1.33 -0.82
C VAL A 22 4.00 -2.26 -0.09
N TYR A 23 2.87 -1.72 0.39
CA TYR A 23 1.84 -2.48 1.08
C TYR A 23 0.74 -2.88 0.10
N ILE A 24 0.57 -4.18 -0.12
CA ILE A 24 -0.47 -4.77 -0.96
C ILE A 24 -1.62 -5.21 -0.07
N CYS A 25 -2.83 -4.73 -0.37
CA CYS A 25 -4.04 -5.01 0.38
C CYS A 25 -5.12 -5.60 -0.54
N GLY A 26 -5.77 -6.69 -0.12
CA GLY A 26 -6.94 -7.26 -0.81
C GLY A 26 -8.23 -6.47 -0.64
N ASP A 27 -8.20 -5.37 0.10
CA ASP A 27 -9.34 -4.51 0.44
C ASP A 27 -9.06 -3.07 -0.01
N ALA A 28 -10.10 -2.23 -0.04
CA ALA A 28 -9.96 -0.82 -0.37
C ALA A 28 -8.99 -0.12 0.59
N TYR A 29 -8.23 0.85 0.07
CA TYR A 29 -7.35 1.64 0.94
C TYR A 29 -8.17 2.61 1.80
N VAL A 30 -8.33 2.24 3.07
CA VAL A 30 -8.99 3.07 4.09
C VAL A 30 -7.97 3.43 5.18
N ASP A 31 -7.61 4.71 5.24
CA ASP A 31 -6.68 5.25 6.22
C ASP A 31 -7.41 5.59 7.54
N HIS A 32 -7.90 4.54 8.21
CA HIS A 32 -8.63 4.65 9.47
C HIS A 32 -7.94 3.84 10.58
N PRO A 33 -7.80 4.35 11.82
CA PRO A 33 -7.05 3.68 12.88
C PRO A 33 -7.60 2.31 13.32
N SER A 34 -8.84 1.97 12.97
CA SER A 34 -9.36 0.61 13.18
C SER A 34 -8.86 -0.41 12.14
N PHE A 35 -8.10 0.03 11.14
CA PHE A 35 -7.59 -0.80 10.05
C PHE A 35 -6.09 -1.05 10.28
N GLY A 36 -5.69 -2.33 10.29
CA GLY A 36 -4.29 -2.72 10.53
C GLY A 36 -3.31 -2.07 9.54
N ILE A 37 -3.72 -1.93 8.27
CA ILE A 37 -2.95 -1.23 7.24
C ILE A 37 -2.62 0.22 7.64
N ALA A 38 -3.57 0.96 8.20
CA ALA A 38 -3.35 2.35 8.61
C ALA A 38 -2.34 2.41 9.78
N ILE A 39 -2.48 1.52 10.77
CA ILE A 39 -1.56 1.47 11.92
C ILE A 39 -0.13 1.17 11.44
N ILE A 40 0.05 0.11 10.65
CA ILE A 40 1.38 -0.35 10.20
C ILE A 40 2.03 0.71 9.32
N THR A 41 1.32 1.20 8.31
CA THR A 41 1.90 2.10 7.31
C THR A 41 2.19 3.49 7.86
N ARG A 42 1.33 4.02 8.76
CA ARG A 42 1.58 5.29 9.44
C ARG A 42 2.68 5.18 10.48
N LEU A 43 2.84 4.03 11.15
CA LEU A 43 3.99 3.80 12.03
C LEU A 43 5.30 3.82 11.22
N LEU A 44 5.35 3.15 10.07
CA LEU A 44 6.52 3.17 9.18
C LEU A 44 6.82 4.58 8.67
N GLU A 45 5.80 5.33 8.22
CA GLU A 45 5.95 6.72 7.79
C GLU A 45 6.47 7.62 8.93
N ALA A 46 5.95 7.46 10.15
CA ALA A 46 6.43 8.19 11.33
C ALA A 46 7.87 7.85 11.72
N LYS A 47 8.41 6.71 11.26
CA LYS A 47 9.82 6.34 11.38
C LYS A 47 10.69 6.82 10.21
N GLY A 48 10.10 7.57 9.27
CA GLY A 48 10.80 8.17 8.14
C GLY A 48 10.87 7.29 6.89
N TYR A 49 10.14 6.16 6.85
CA TYR A 49 10.09 5.31 5.67
C TYR A 49 9.07 5.80 4.64
N LYS A 50 9.41 5.63 3.36
CA LYS A 50 8.53 5.88 2.21
C LYS A 50 7.64 4.66 2.00
N VAL A 51 6.34 4.80 2.19
CA VAL A 51 5.38 3.71 2.05
C VAL A 51 4.41 4.01 0.92
N GLY A 52 4.27 3.08 -0.03
CA GLY A 52 3.23 3.12 -1.07
C GLY A 52 2.18 2.04 -0.84
N ILE A 53 0.96 2.27 -1.33
CA ILE A 53 -0.17 1.34 -1.18
C ILE A 53 -0.62 0.84 -2.54
N ILE A 54 -0.81 -0.48 -2.67
CA ILE A 54 -1.51 -1.11 -3.79
C ILE A 54 -2.75 -1.79 -3.19
N ALA A 55 -3.91 -1.21 -3.43
CA ALA A 55 -5.19 -1.77 -2.97
C ALA A 55 -5.86 -2.51 -4.12
N GLN A 56 -6.36 -3.71 -3.84
CA GLN A 56 -7.08 -4.58 -4.77
C GLN A 56 -6.39 -4.68 -6.15
N PRO A 57 -5.12 -5.14 -6.20
CA PRO A 57 -4.45 -5.34 -7.49
C PRO A 57 -5.25 -6.33 -8.35
N ASP A 58 -5.21 -6.14 -9.67
CA ASP A 58 -5.77 -7.12 -10.60
C ASP A 58 -4.98 -8.44 -10.49
N TRP A 59 -5.67 -9.49 -10.06
CA TRP A 59 -5.08 -10.82 -9.85
C TRP A 59 -4.87 -11.59 -11.16
N HIS A 60 -5.45 -11.12 -12.26
CA HIS A 60 -5.17 -11.63 -13.61
C HIS A 60 -3.93 -11.01 -14.23
N ASP A 61 -3.46 -9.87 -13.73
CA ASP A 61 -2.29 -9.16 -14.22
C ASP A 61 -1.17 -9.12 -13.16
N PRO A 62 -0.14 -9.97 -13.29
CA PRO A 62 1.02 -9.94 -12.40
C PRO A 62 1.74 -8.58 -12.34
N ALA A 63 1.59 -7.70 -13.33
CA ALA A 63 2.19 -6.37 -13.27
C ALA A 63 1.51 -5.47 -12.23
N SER A 64 0.25 -5.74 -11.86
CA SER A 64 -0.51 -4.94 -10.89
C SER A 64 0.11 -4.94 -9.50
N ILE A 65 0.73 -6.05 -9.07
CA ILE A 65 1.44 -6.10 -7.77
C ILE A 65 2.74 -5.27 -7.76
N ALA A 66 3.25 -4.91 -8.94
CA ALA A 66 4.47 -4.13 -9.12
C ALA A 66 4.20 -2.71 -9.67
N ALA A 67 2.95 -2.22 -9.60
CA ALA A 67 2.56 -0.93 -10.16
C ALA A 67 3.43 0.25 -9.66
N LEU A 68 3.86 0.19 -8.40
CA LEU A 68 4.74 1.19 -7.78
C LEU A 68 6.25 0.90 -7.96
N GLY A 69 6.60 -0.21 -8.59
CA GLY A 69 7.97 -0.71 -8.72
C GLY A 69 8.44 -1.55 -7.53
N GLU A 70 9.69 -2.02 -7.63
CA GLU A 70 10.32 -2.79 -6.56
C GLU A 70 10.66 -1.89 -5.36
N PRO A 71 10.16 -2.22 -4.15
CA PRO A 71 10.52 -1.51 -2.93
C PRO A 71 11.96 -1.78 -2.53
N ARG A 72 12.60 -0.82 -1.87
CA ARG A 72 13.96 -0.96 -1.36
C ARG A 72 14.11 -2.05 -0.30
N LEU A 73 13.07 -2.26 0.52
CA LEU A 73 13.12 -3.18 1.66
C LEU A 73 12.20 -4.40 1.49
N ALA A 74 10.90 -4.20 1.32
CA ALA A 74 9.97 -5.32 1.21
C ALA A 74 8.59 -4.94 0.64
N PHE A 75 7.93 -5.94 0.05
CA PHE A 75 6.49 -5.95 -0.09
C PHE A 75 5.84 -6.46 1.21
N LEU A 76 4.81 -5.77 1.68
CA LEU A 76 3.98 -6.20 2.80
C LEU A 76 2.62 -6.63 2.23
N VAL A 77 2.12 -7.81 2.56
CA VAL A 77 0.90 -8.34 1.94
C VAL A 77 -0.11 -8.70 3.02
N SER A 78 -1.35 -8.25 2.85
CA SER A 78 -2.48 -8.62 3.69
C SER A 78 -3.77 -8.74 2.87
N ALA A 79 -4.67 -9.63 3.27
CA ALA A 79 -6.00 -9.74 2.68
C ALA A 79 -6.88 -8.50 2.95
N GLY A 80 -6.50 -7.65 3.91
CA GLY A 80 -7.30 -6.50 4.35
C GLY A 80 -8.15 -6.83 5.57
N ASN A 81 -9.22 -6.06 5.79
CA ASN A 81 -10.07 -6.22 6.97
C ASN A 81 -11.34 -7.02 6.69
N MET A 82 -11.80 -7.06 5.44
CA MET A 82 -12.93 -7.88 5.07
C MET A 82 -12.56 -9.36 5.10
N ASP A 83 -13.38 -10.12 5.84
CA ASP A 83 -13.31 -11.57 5.85
C ASP A 83 -13.70 -12.12 4.46
N SER A 84 -12.92 -13.08 3.94
CA SER A 84 -13.17 -13.72 2.65
C SER A 84 -14.51 -14.44 2.57
N MET A 85 -15.12 -14.80 3.70
CA MET A 85 -16.44 -15.43 3.78
C MET A 85 -17.59 -14.44 3.53
N VAL A 86 -17.31 -13.13 3.47
CA VAL A 86 -18.31 -12.06 3.31
C VAL A 86 -18.22 -11.41 1.92
N ASN A 87 -17.12 -11.62 1.19
CA ASN A 87 -16.89 -11.00 -0.12
C ASN A 87 -17.34 -11.96 -1.25
N HIS A 88 -18.33 -11.55 -2.05
CA HIS A 88 -18.91 -12.32 -3.17
C HIS A 88 -18.71 -11.61 -4.50
#